data_AF-A0A5C5FJL5-F1
#
_entry.id   AF-A0A5C5FJL5-F1
#
_cell.length_a   1.000
_cell.length_b   1.000
_cell.length_c   1.000
_cell.angle_alpha   90.00
_cell.angle_beta   90.00
_cell.angle_gamma   90.00
#
_symmetry.space_group_name_H-M   'P 1'
#
loop_
_entity.id
_entity.type
_entity.pdbx_description
1 polymer ?
#
loop_
_entity_poly.entity_id
_entity_poly.type
_entity_poly.pdbx_seq_one_letter_code
_entity_poly.pdbx_strand_id
1 'polypeptide(L)'
;EGRNDVFAALLSYWPVAPKIVVYDYACQLPQYCMLREPTFFQNTRFYIDEFHGRGHTKCSSACRIEGAMRADLALREVNTSAAECAHSALVRIRKSVRYMTEAHGIILMWTAIQLWNRQKLRGMLVEKSKKRSWPRS
;
A
#
# COMPACT_ATOMS: atom_id res chain seq x y z
N GLU A 1 -14.47 -10.97 3.38
CA GLU A 1 -14.17 -9.55 3.61
C GLU A 1 -12.84 -9.16 2.99
N GLY A 2 -12.63 -7.89 2.65
CA GLY A 2 -11.40 -7.34 2.04
C GLY A 2 -11.43 -7.19 0.50
N ARG A 3 -11.93 -8.20 -0.23
CA ARG A 3 -12.00 -8.14 -1.71
C ARG A 3 -13.04 -7.17 -2.27
N ASN A 4 -14.19 -7.08 -1.60
CA ASN A 4 -15.34 -6.31 -2.06
C ASN A 4 -14.99 -4.81 -2.12
N ASP A 5 -14.33 -4.31 -1.07
CA ASP A 5 -14.01 -2.89 -0.93
C ASP A 5 -12.97 -2.45 -1.96
N VAL A 6 -11.95 -3.27 -2.20
CA VAL A 6 -10.93 -3.01 -3.23
C VAL A 6 -11.55 -3.08 -4.63
N PHE A 7 -12.37 -4.09 -4.91
CA PHE A 7 -13.08 -4.18 -6.18
C PHE A 7 -13.96 -2.94 -6.43
N ALA A 8 -14.76 -2.54 -5.44
CA ALA A 8 -15.62 -1.36 -5.55
C ALA A 8 -14.79 -0.07 -5.74
N ALA A 9 -13.68 0.08 -5.01
CA ALA A 9 -12.79 1.23 -5.16
C ALA A 9 -12.15 1.28 -6.57
N LEU A 10 -11.67 0.15 -7.07
CA LEU A 10 -11.06 0.08 -8.41
C LEU A 10 -12.05 0.49 -9.51
N LEU A 11 -13.31 0.09 -9.41
CA LEU A 11 -14.34 0.48 -10.37
C LEU A 11 -14.83 1.92 -10.19
N SER A 12 -14.87 2.42 -8.96
CA SER A 12 -15.44 3.75 -8.68
C SER A 12 -14.48 4.89 -9.01
N TYR A 13 -13.17 4.65 -8.85
CA TYR A 13 -12.17 5.72 -8.94
C TYR A 13 -11.28 5.64 -10.19
N TRP A 14 -11.28 4.52 -10.91
CA TRP A 14 -10.49 4.39 -12.14
C TRP A 14 -11.37 4.15 -13.37
N PRO A 15 -11.29 5.01 -14.40
CA PRO A 15 -12.02 4.78 -15.65
C PRO A 15 -11.46 3.58 -16.44
N VAL A 16 -10.19 3.23 -16.22
CA VAL A 16 -9.53 2.04 -16.79
C VAL A 16 -8.77 1.36 -15.67
N ALA A 17 -8.89 0.03 -15.57
CA ALA A 17 -8.23 -0.72 -14.52
C ALA A 17 -6.71 -0.49 -14.52
N PRO A 18 -6.10 -0.32 -13.34
CA PRO A 18 -4.65 -0.27 -13.22
C PRO A 18 -4.01 -1.52 -13.83
N LYS A 19 -2.87 -1.36 -14.53
CA LYS A 19 -2.11 -2.50 -15.08
C LYS A 19 -1.58 -3.43 -13.98
N ILE A 20 -1.35 -2.88 -12.79
CA ILE A 20 -0.76 -3.57 -11.64
C ILE A 20 -1.52 -3.15 -10.40
N VAL A 21 -1.97 -4.12 -9.61
CA VAL A 21 -2.60 -3.94 -8.31
C VAL A 21 -1.80 -4.74 -7.29
N VAL A 22 -1.23 -4.05 -6.30
CA VAL A 22 -0.53 -4.66 -5.16
C VAL A 22 -1.44 -4.57 -3.95
N TYR A 23 -1.77 -5.70 -3.33
CA TYR A 23 -2.71 -5.75 -2.21
C TYR A 23 -2.49 -6.97 -1.32
N ASP A 24 -2.68 -6.81 0.00
CA ASP A 24 -2.44 -7.84 1.02
C ASP A 24 -3.25 -9.12 0.76
N TYR A 25 -4.46 -8.98 0.23
CA TYR A 25 -5.36 -10.10 -0.10
C TYR A 25 -5.47 -10.37 -1.61
N ALA A 26 -4.42 -10.05 -2.36
CA ALA A 26 -4.38 -10.26 -3.81
C ALA A 26 -4.40 -11.75 -4.22
N CYS A 27 -4.26 -12.70 -3.30
CA CYS A 27 -4.34 -14.13 -3.63
C CYS A 27 -5.73 -14.59 -4.11
N GLN A 28 -6.79 -13.90 -3.69
CA GLN A 28 -8.18 -14.23 -4.07
C GLN A 28 -8.88 -13.09 -4.82
N LEU A 29 -8.25 -11.92 -4.92
CA LEU A 29 -8.77 -10.76 -5.64
C LEU A 29 -8.87 -10.98 -7.16
N PRO A 30 -7.88 -11.53 -7.89
CA PRO A 30 -7.98 -11.71 -9.34
C PRO A 30 -9.15 -12.61 -9.72
N GLN A 31 -9.34 -13.74 -9.03
CA GLN A 31 -10.48 -14.63 -9.30
C GLN A 31 -11.82 -13.91 -9.11
N TYR A 32 -11.92 -13.09 -8.06
CA TYR A 32 -13.11 -12.31 -7.78
C TYR A 32 -13.36 -11.22 -8.82
N CYS A 33 -12.32 -10.47 -9.20
CA CYS A 33 -12.37 -9.44 -10.23
C CYS A 33 -12.76 -10.01 -11.59
N MET A 34 -12.12 -11.12 -12.01
CA MET A 34 -12.39 -11.75 -13.30
C MET A 34 -13.77 -12.41 -13.38
N LEU A 35 -14.34 -12.86 -12.25
CA LEU A 35 -15.71 -13.41 -12.23
C LEU A 35 -16.78 -12.33 -12.40
N ARG A 36 -16.50 -11.10 -11.98
CA ARG A 36 -17.48 -10.00 -11.97
C ARG A 36 -17.34 -9.06 -13.16
N GLU A 37 -16.12 -8.63 -13.45
CA GLU A 37 -15.83 -7.62 -14.47
C GLU A 37 -14.59 -8.01 -15.29
N PRO A 38 -14.63 -9.13 -16.04
CA PRO A 38 -13.47 -9.65 -16.76
C PRO A 38 -12.91 -8.65 -17.78
N THR A 39 -13.78 -7.91 -18.48
CA THR A 39 -13.35 -6.93 -19.50
C THR A 39 -12.59 -5.76 -18.90
N PHE A 40 -13.02 -5.27 -17.73
CA PHE A 40 -12.33 -4.18 -17.04
C PHE A 40 -10.95 -4.62 -16.57
N PHE A 41 -10.83 -5.83 -16.00
CA PHE A 41 -9.58 -6.33 -15.39
C PHE A 41 -8.69 -7.19 -16.31
N GLN A 42 -9.04 -7.35 -17.60
CA GLN A 42 -8.34 -8.26 -18.52
C GLN A 42 -6.83 -8.01 -18.65
N ASN A 43 -6.38 -6.77 -18.42
CA ASN A 43 -4.98 -6.35 -18.53
C ASN A 43 -4.35 -6.04 -17.15
N THR A 44 -5.01 -6.43 -16.07
CA THR A 44 -4.55 -6.15 -14.70
C THR A 44 -3.83 -7.35 -14.11
N ARG A 45 -2.62 -7.12 -13.61
CA ARG A 45 -1.84 -8.09 -12.84
C ARG A 45 -1.99 -7.81 -11.35
N PHE A 46 -2.26 -8.85 -10.58
CA PHE A 46 -2.47 -8.75 -9.14
C PHE A 46 -1.30 -9.41 -8.39
N TYR A 47 -0.72 -8.68 -7.45
CA TYR A 47 0.39 -9.15 -6.64
C TYR A 47 0.11 -8.96 -5.16
N ILE A 48 0.53 -9.93 -4.36
CA ILE A 48 0.50 -9.87 -2.91
C ILE A 48 1.63 -8.96 -2.45
N ASP A 49 1.31 -8.07 -1.52
CA ASP A 49 2.29 -7.24 -0.81
C ASP A 49 3.42 -8.11 -0.20
N GLU A 50 4.65 -7.60 -0.21
CA GLU A 50 5.85 -8.39 0.11
C GLU A 50 5.86 -8.87 1.57
N PHE A 51 5.43 -8.02 2.50
CA PHE A 51 5.40 -8.34 3.93
C PHE A 51 4.29 -9.34 4.26
N HIS A 52 3.15 -9.22 3.58
CA HIS A 52 2.05 -10.17 3.69
C HIS A 52 2.33 -11.50 2.96
N GLY A 53 3.08 -11.48 1.85
CA GLY A 53 3.38 -12.65 1.03
C GLY A 53 4.10 -13.79 1.76
N ARG A 54 4.87 -13.47 2.81
CA ARG A 54 5.59 -14.45 3.66
C ARG A 54 4.64 -15.33 4.48
N GLY A 55 3.48 -14.81 4.87
CA GLY A 55 2.44 -15.57 5.60
C GLY A 55 1.62 -16.51 4.71
N HIS A 56 1.71 -16.34 3.39
CA HIS A 56 0.91 -17.08 2.42
C HIS A 56 1.64 -18.32 1.90
N THR A 57 1.65 -19.39 2.70
CA THR A 57 2.30 -20.67 2.36
C THR A 57 1.49 -21.52 1.35
N LYS A 58 0.17 -21.34 1.31
CA LYS A 58 -0.76 -22.08 0.41
C LYS A 58 -1.06 -21.39 -0.91
N CYS A 59 -0.63 -20.14 -1.08
CA CYS A 59 -0.87 -19.38 -2.31
C CYS A 59 0.22 -19.63 -3.34
N SER A 60 -0.15 -19.58 -4.63
CA SER A 60 0.80 -19.73 -5.74
C SER A 60 1.92 -18.69 -5.66
N SER A 61 3.15 -19.11 -5.96
CA SER A 61 4.31 -18.22 -6.06
C SER A 61 4.14 -17.15 -7.13
N ALA A 62 3.32 -17.39 -8.16
CA ALA A 62 3.01 -16.41 -9.20
C ALA A 62 2.28 -15.16 -8.68
N CYS A 63 1.61 -15.27 -7.53
CA CYS A 63 0.94 -14.14 -6.89
C CYS A 63 1.90 -13.31 -6.01
N ARG A 64 3.14 -13.76 -5.77
CA ARG A 64 4.10 -13.02 -4.94
C ARG A 64 4.80 -11.96 -5.78
N ILE A 65 4.85 -10.72 -5.26
CA ILE A 65 5.49 -9.61 -5.96
C ILE A 65 6.99 -9.81 -6.18
N GLU A 66 7.66 -10.60 -5.34
CA GLU A 66 9.09 -10.92 -5.45
C GLU A 66 9.49 -11.43 -6.84
N GLY A 67 8.67 -12.31 -7.44
CA GLY A 67 8.92 -12.83 -8.78
C GLY A 67 8.79 -11.76 -9.86
N ALA A 68 7.80 -10.86 -9.70
CA ALA A 68 7.58 -9.76 -10.62
C ALA A 68 8.68 -8.69 -10.51
N MET A 69 9.17 -8.39 -9.31
CA MET A 69 10.29 -7.45 -9.09
C MET A 69 11.62 -7.93 -9.68
N ARG A 70 11.80 -9.25 -9.85
CA ARG A 70 12.96 -9.80 -10.57
C ARG A 70 12.88 -9.58 -12.07
N ALA A 71 11.68 -9.55 -12.62
CA ALA A 71 11.42 -9.39 -14.06
C ALA A 71 11.25 -7.92 -14.48
N ASP A 72 10.78 -7.07 -13.57
CA ASP A 72 10.50 -5.65 -13.82
C ASP A 72 11.14 -4.78 -12.72
N LEU A 73 12.19 -4.04 -13.10
CA LEU A 73 12.92 -3.17 -12.18
C LEU A 73 12.07 -2.00 -11.67
N ALA A 74 11.05 -1.56 -12.43
CA ALA A 74 10.15 -0.50 -11.98
C ALA A 74 9.28 -0.95 -10.80
N LEU A 75 8.93 -2.25 -10.75
CA LEU A 75 8.20 -2.80 -9.60
C LEU A 75 9.07 -2.90 -8.34
N ARG A 76 10.39 -3.01 -8.50
CA ARG A 76 11.33 -3.02 -7.38
C ARG A 76 11.46 -1.67 -6.69
N GLU A 77 11.17 -0.59 -7.39
CA GLU A 77 11.12 0.77 -6.81
C GLU A 77 9.83 1.03 -6.03
N VAL A 78 8.80 0.19 -6.20
CA VAL A 78 7.54 0.32 -5.46
C VAL A 78 7.76 -0.08 -4.02
N ASN A 79 7.56 0.87 -3.10
CA ASN A 79 7.64 0.62 -1.67
C ASN A 79 6.39 -0.11 -1.15
N THR A 80 6.41 -1.43 -1.27
CA THR A 80 5.43 -2.38 -0.71
C THR A 80 5.19 -2.14 0.79
N SER A 81 6.23 -1.82 1.56
CA SER A 81 6.13 -1.51 3.01
C SER A 81 5.45 -0.17 3.36
N ALA A 82 5.15 0.68 2.38
CA ALA A 82 4.58 2.01 2.64
C ALA A 82 3.22 1.92 3.38
N ALA A 83 2.41 0.91 3.05
CA ALA A 83 1.12 0.67 3.67
C ALA A 83 1.27 0.30 5.17
N GLU A 84 2.20 -0.58 5.53
CA GLU A 84 2.47 -0.94 6.93
C GLU A 84 3.02 0.24 7.73
N CYS A 85 3.90 1.03 7.12
CA CYS A 85 4.44 2.22 7.77
C CYS A 85 3.30 3.20 8.11
N ALA A 86 2.38 3.44 7.18
CA ALA A 86 1.21 4.26 7.39
C ALA A 86 0.27 3.67 8.45
N HIS A 87 0.05 2.36 8.43
CA HIS A 87 -0.77 1.67 9.42
C HIS A 87 -0.26 1.92 10.85
N SER A 88 1.06 1.80 11.08
CA SER A 88 1.66 2.02 12.41
C SER A 88 1.44 3.44 12.95
N ALA A 89 1.33 4.44 12.06
CA ALA A 89 1.03 5.82 12.42
C ALA A 89 -0.46 6.02 12.67
N LEU A 90 -1.32 5.45 11.81
CA LEU A 90 -2.78 5.60 11.89
C LEU A 90 -3.38 4.84 13.09
N VAL A 91 -2.78 3.73 13.51
CA VAL A 91 -3.19 2.99 14.73
C VAL A 91 -3.17 3.90 15.96
N ARG A 92 -2.26 4.88 16.03
CA ARG A 92 -2.12 5.80 17.18
C ARG A 92 -3.31 6.74 17.32
N ILE A 93 -3.95 7.13 16.22
CA ILE A 93 -5.10 8.04 16.21
C ILE A 93 -6.45 7.31 16.15
N ARG A 94 -6.43 5.98 15.90
CA ARG A 94 -7.63 5.16 15.70
C ARG A 94 -8.66 5.31 16.83
N LYS A 95 -8.21 5.33 18.09
CA LYS A 95 -9.12 5.47 19.24
C LYS A 95 -9.78 6.84 19.28
N SER A 96 -9.05 7.90 18.96
CA SER A 96 -9.58 9.27 18.92
C SER A 96 -10.59 9.44 17.79
N VAL A 97 -10.29 8.94 16.60
CA VAL A 97 -11.21 8.97 15.44
C VAL A 97 -12.52 8.26 15.76
N ARG A 98 -12.49 7.14 16.48
CA ARG A 98 -13.68 6.33 16.79
C ARG A 98 -14.79 7.10 17.50
N TYR A 99 -14.44 8.13 18.28
CA TYR A 99 -15.40 8.94 19.05
C TYR A 99 -15.77 10.26 18.34
N MET A 100 -15.34 10.45 17.10
CA MET A 100 -15.58 11.66 16.32
C MET A 100 -16.69 11.44 15.28
N THR A 101 -17.40 12.51 14.96
CA THR A 101 -18.19 12.58 13.72
C THR A 101 -17.27 12.46 12.50
N GLU A 102 -17.79 12.03 11.35
CA GLU A 102 -17.03 11.91 10.10
C GLU A 102 -16.22 13.17 9.76
N ALA A 103 -16.83 14.35 9.79
CA ALA A 103 -16.15 15.62 9.47
C ALA A 103 -14.91 15.87 10.36
N HIS A 104 -15.06 15.73 11.68
CA HIS A 104 -13.95 15.86 12.63
C HIS A 104 -12.90 14.74 12.44
N GLY A 105 -13.33 13.52 12.12
CA GLY A 105 -12.45 12.41 11.82
C GLY A 105 -11.55 12.69 10.61
N ILE A 106 -12.14 13.22 9.52
CA ILE A 106 -11.41 13.62 8.31
C ILE A 106 -10.36 14.68 8.62
N ILE A 107 -10.73 15.73 9.37
CA ILE A 107 -9.81 16.81 9.75
C ILE A 107 -8.66 16.29 10.61
N LEU A 108 -8.95 15.43 11.59
CA LEU A 108 -7.92 14.84 12.45
C LEU A 108 -6.97 13.96 11.65
N MET A 109 -7.50 13.07 10.80
CA MET A 109 -6.67 12.20 9.95
C MET A 109 -5.75 13.01 9.05
N TRP A 110 -6.29 14.01 8.35
CA TRP A 110 -5.51 14.88 7.47
C TRP A 110 -4.39 15.56 8.24
N THR A 111 -4.71 16.19 9.37
CA THR A 111 -3.73 16.90 10.20
C THR A 111 -2.64 15.95 10.73
N ALA A 112 -3.02 14.75 11.18
CA ALA A 112 -2.10 13.75 11.69
C ALA A 112 -1.12 13.28 10.60
N ILE A 113 -1.61 13.01 9.39
CA ILE A 113 -0.75 12.63 8.24
C ILE A 113 0.24 13.75 7.92
N GLN A 114 -0.22 15.00 7.90
CA GLN A 114 0.64 16.15 7.61
C GLN A 114 1.73 16.35 8.66
N LEU A 115 1.40 16.20 9.95
CA LEU A 115 2.38 16.28 11.04
C LEU A 115 3.40 15.13 10.95
N TRP A 116 2.93 13.92 10.64
CA TRP A 116 3.80 12.76 10.50
C TRP A 116 4.78 12.92 9.33
N ASN A 117 4.32 13.40 8.17
CA ASN A 117 5.15 13.71 7.02
C ASN A 117 6.25 14.73 7.38
N ARG A 118 5.90 15.79 8.12
CA ARG A 118 6.87 16.80 8.59
C ARG A 118 7.92 16.21 9.52
N GLN A 119 7.54 15.32 10.44
CA GLN A 119 8.48 14.63 11.33
C GLN A 119 9.45 13.75 10.54
N LYS A 120 8.96 12.99 9.55
CA LYS A 120 9.81 12.15 8.69
C LYS A 120 10.79 12.99 7.87
N LEU A 121 10.33 14.08 7.27
CA LEU A 121 11.20 15.00 6.51
C LEU A 121 12.30 15.59 7.39
N ARG A 122 11.97 16.02 8.62
CA ARG A 122 12.97 16.51 9.58
C ARG A 122 14.00 15.43 9.92
N GLY A 123 13.57 14.20 10.19
CA GLY A 123 14.47 13.07 10.44
C GLY A 123 15.43 12.82 9.28
N MET A 124 14.92 12.83 8.05
CA MET A 124 15.74 12.66 6.83
C MET A 124 16.76 13.79 6.64
N LEU A 125 16.41 15.04 6.98
CA LEU A 125 17.35 16.17 6.90
C LEU A 125 18.49 16.03 7.93
N VAL A 126 18.17 15.63 9.16
CA VAL A 126 19.17 15.37 10.21
C VAL A 126 20.10 14.22 9.81
N GLU A 127 19.55 13.13 9.27
CA GLU A 127 20.31 11.97 8.78
C GLU A 127 21.29 12.38 7.65
N LYS A 128 20.82 13.16 6.68
CA LYS A 128 21.65 13.68 5.58
C LYS A 128 22.77 14.60 6.10
N SER A 129 22.48 15.43 7.11
CA SER A 129 23.48 16.28 7.75
C SER A 129 24.58 15.45 8.42
N LYS A 130 24.20 14.40 9.16
CA LYS A 130 25.15 13.47 9.81
C LYS A 130 26.02 12.70 8.81
N LYS A 131 25.44 12.28 7.68
CA LYS A 131 26.17 11.59 6.60
C LYS A 131 27.14 12.51 5.85
N ARG A 132 26.86 13.81 5.75
CA ARG A 132 27.79 14.81 5.19
C ARG A 132 28.95 15.13 6.14
N SER A 133 28.76 15.00 7.45
CA SER A 133 29.80 15.30 8.45
C SER A 133 30.75 14.14 8.76
N TRP A 134 30.51 12.93 8.24
CA TRP A 134 31.40 11.80 8.43
C TRP A 134 32.51 11.81 7.36
N PRO A 135 33.80 11.78 7.72
CA PRO A 135 34.88 11.74 6.74
C PRO A 135 34.81 10.42 5.97
N ARG A 136 34.83 10.48 4.64
CA ARG A 136 34.99 9.30 3.79
C ARG A 136 36.46 8.89 3.88
N SER A 137 36.76 7.87 4.68
CA SER A 137 38.02 7.13 4.68
C SER A 137 38.17 6.33 3.39
#